data_AF-A0A9D3T1D9-F1
#
_entry.id   AF-A0A9D3T1D9-F1
#
_cell.length_a   1.000
_cell.length_b   1.000
_cell.length_c   1.000
_cell.angle_alpha   90.00
_cell.angle_beta   90.00
_cell.angle_gamma   90.00
#
_symmetry.space_group_name_H-M   'P 1'
#
loop_
_entity.id
_entity.type
_entity.pdbx_description
1 polymer ?
#
loop_
_entity_poly.entity_id
_entity_poly.type
_entity_poly.pdbx_seq_one_letter_code
_entity_poly.pdbx_strand_id
1 'polypeptide(L)'
;MVLTGVGRVVLLLSVVLLWAGIGETLSFREVLPNIVQRLRNRYEINGEYAMALNIPQEQCTRNPDNNFLHNDPADKVNEALQRNEVYRGRQVIAAKPLRFRDQNNRELTDHAEYRLLVSPDQDEQNSAMHYLLRRQLTDACLVFFSTFSPCVEKCANINHPYSILDHLQVFNFWRQEWTAFAFYDIFNYDKENRERQEVLDSLTAIHNAAKIPIFRCNRYNNQNRCFDCMADPNPNTNACLYGMS
;
A
#
# COMPACT_ATOMS: atom_id res chain seq x y z
N MET A 1 72.15 -2.26 -45.54
CA MET A 1 71.44 -3.50 -45.17
C MET A 1 70.39 -3.13 -44.12
N VAL A 2 69.19 -3.70 -44.25
CA VAL A 2 67.89 -3.16 -43.82
C VAL A 2 67.70 -3.09 -42.30
N LEU A 3 66.87 -2.11 -41.91
CA LEU A 3 66.50 -1.63 -40.57
C LEU A 3 65.87 -2.67 -39.62
N THR A 4 66.40 -2.63 -38.39
CA THR A 4 65.73 -2.65 -37.06
C THR A 4 64.35 -3.28 -36.92
N GLY A 5 64.30 -4.36 -36.11
CA GLY A 5 63.09 -5.04 -35.67
C GLY A 5 62.14 -4.18 -34.84
N VAL A 6 60.86 -4.30 -35.14
CA VAL A 6 59.76 -3.67 -34.40
C VAL A 6 59.45 -4.53 -33.17
N GLY A 7 59.97 -4.11 -32.01
CA GLY A 7 59.52 -4.62 -30.72
C GLY A 7 58.12 -4.12 -30.43
N ARG A 8 57.12 -5.02 -30.45
CA ARG A 8 55.75 -4.72 -30.02
C ARG A 8 55.72 -4.61 -28.50
N VAL A 9 55.69 -3.39 -27.99
CA VAL A 9 55.31 -3.10 -26.59
C VAL A 9 53.80 -3.36 -26.48
N VAL A 10 53.44 -4.47 -25.84
CA VAL A 10 52.06 -4.74 -25.44
C VAL A 10 51.78 -3.88 -24.21
N LEU A 11 51.06 -2.78 -24.42
CA LEU A 11 50.50 -1.97 -23.33
C LEU A 11 49.41 -2.82 -22.65
N LEU A 12 49.72 -3.36 -21.47
CA LEU A 12 48.71 -3.92 -20.57
C LEU A 12 47.89 -2.75 -20.00
N LEU A 13 46.79 -2.42 -20.69
CA LEU A 13 45.71 -1.62 -20.15
C LEU A 13 45.04 -2.42 -19.02
N SER A 14 45.59 -2.30 -17.82
CA SER A 14 44.90 -2.68 -16.59
C SER A 14 43.71 -1.74 -16.40
N VAL A 15 42.58 -2.11 -16.99
CA VAL A 15 41.27 -1.57 -16.62
C VAL A 15 41.01 -2.01 -15.19
N VAL A 16 41.38 -1.16 -14.24
CA VAL A 16 40.89 -1.23 -12.86
C VAL A 16 39.40 -0.96 -12.97
N LEU A 17 38.62 -2.04 -13.14
CA LEU A 17 37.19 -2.01 -12.89
C LEU A 17 37.04 -1.65 -11.42
N LEU A 18 36.67 -0.39 -11.17
CA LEU A 18 36.11 0.05 -9.91
C LEU A 18 34.84 -0.76 -9.70
N TRP A 19 34.96 -1.92 -9.03
CA TRP A 19 33.86 -2.59 -8.37
C TRP A 19 33.44 -1.73 -7.17
N ALA A 20 32.92 -0.54 -7.44
CA ALA A 20 31.96 0.05 -6.52
C ALA A 20 30.70 -0.79 -6.72
N GLY A 21 30.39 -1.66 -5.75
CA GLY A 21 29.13 -2.39 -5.73
C GLY A 21 27.98 -1.40 -5.84
N ILE A 22 27.44 -1.24 -7.04
CA ILE A 22 26.18 -0.57 -7.26
C ILE A 22 25.18 -1.50 -6.61
N GLY A 23 24.77 -1.20 -5.38
CA GLY A 23 23.69 -1.92 -4.74
C GLY A 23 22.50 -1.90 -5.70
N GLU A 24 22.00 -3.07 -6.08
CA GLU A 24 20.89 -3.18 -7.02
C GLU A 24 19.70 -2.37 -6.50
N THR A 25 19.27 -1.38 -7.27
CA THR A 25 18.04 -0.63 -6.98
C THR A 25 16.87 -1.48 -7.45
N LEU A 26 16.04 -1.92 -6.51
CA LEU A 26 14.81 -2.64 -6.79
C LEU A 26 13.70 -1.66 -7.19
N SER A 27 12.75 -2.12 -8.00
CA SER A 27 11.51 -1.38 -8.23
C SER A 27 10.65 -1.38 -6.95
N PHE A 28 9.80 -0.35 -6.81
CA PHE A 28 8.88 -0.26 -5.68
C PHE A 28 7.98 -1.50 -5.55
N ARG A 29 7.53 -2.07 -6.67
CA ARG A 29 6.72 -3.29 -6.71
C ARG A 29 7.47 -4.50 -6.12
N GLU A 30 8.76 -4.62 -6.38
CA GLU A 30 9.59 -5.70 -5.82
C GLU A 30 9.82 -5.54 -4.31
N VAL A 31 9.83 -4.29 -3.82
CA VAL A 31 10.02 -3.96 -2.40
C VAL A 31 8.71 -4.02 -1.60
N LEU A 32 7.56 -3.85 -2.24
CA LEU A 32 6.24 -3.79 -1.59
C LEU A 32 5.93 -4.96 -0.62
N PRO A 33 6.23 -6.24 -0.94
CA PRO A 33 6.01 -7.34 0.00
C PRO A 33 6.79 -7.17 1.31
N ASN A 34 8.00 -6.62 1.24
CA ASN A 34 8.84 -6.36 2.40
C ASN A 34 8.33 -5.16 3.21
N ILE A 35 7.83 -4.12 2.54
CA ILE A 35 7.15 -2.99 3.22
C ILE A 35 5.95 -3.48 4.02
N VAL A 36 5.04 -4.23 3.39
CA VAL A 36 3.83 -4.73 4.04
C VAL A 36 4.19 -5.67 5.19
N GLN A 37 5.17 -6.56 5.01
CA GLN A 37 5.60 -7.44 6.10
C GLN A 37 6.16 -6.64 7.28
N ARG A 38 7.08 -5.69 7.04
CA ARG A 38 7.67 -4.89 8.11
C ARG A 38 6.65 -4.02 8.82
N LEU A 39 5.69 -3.44 8.08
CA LEU A 39 4.55 -2.73 8.65
C LEU A 39 3.79 -3.62 9.64
N ARG A 40 3.36 -4.80 9.21
CA ARG A 40 2.58 -5.72 10.06
C ARG A 40 3.36 -6.16 11.30
N ASN A 41 4.64 -6.50 11.15
CA ASN A 41 5.51 -6.90 12.26
C ASN A 41 5.82 -5.75 13.22
N ARG A 42 5.87 -4.50 12.73
CA ARG A 42 6.19 -3.34 13.56
C ARG A 42 5.03 -2.97 14.49
N TYR A 43 3.81 -2.97 13.95
CA TYR A 43 2.65 -2.45 14.68
C TYR A 43 1.83 -3.53 15.37
N GLU A 44 1.86 -4.77 14.87
CA GLU A 44 1.18 -5.94 15.48
C GLU A 44 -0.28 -5.66 15.89
N ILE A 45 -0.99 -4.91 15.05
CA ILE A 45 -2.36 -4.48 15.33
C ILE A 45 -3.30 -5.68 15.21
N ASN A 46 -4.02 -5.98 16.29
CA ASN A 46 -5.05 -7.01 16.31
C ASN A 46 -6.34 -6.55 15.60
N GLY A 47 -6.89 -7.42 14.76
CA GLY A 47 -8.17 -7.21 14.06
C GLY A 47 -8.04 -6.45 12.75
N GLU A 48 -9.17 -5.95 12.24
CA GLU A 48 -9.22 -5.13 11.03
C GLU A 48 -8.69 -3.73 11.30
N TYR A 49 -7.86 -3.23 10.39
CA TYR A 49 -7.36 -1.86 10.38
C TYR A 49 -6.90 -1.47 8.97
N ALA A 50 -6.80 -0.16 8.74
CA ALA A 50 -6.17 0.44 7.58
C ALA A 50 -5.10 1.44 8.03
N MET A 51 -4.08 1.63 7.19
CA MET A 51 -2.98 2.57 7.39
C MET A 51 -2.61 3.22 6.06
N ALA A 52 -2.19 4.48 6.08
CA ALA A 52 -1.45 5.06 4.96
C ALA A 52 -0.05 5.46 5.40
N LEU A 53 0.93 5.18 4.55
CA LEU A 53 2.35 5.35 4.81
C LEU A 53 2.98 6.28 3.78
N ASN A 54 3.63 7.32 4.25
CA ASN A 54 4.48 8.22 3.47
C ASN A 54 5.95 7.85 3.75
N ILE A 55 6.54 7.06 2.87
CA ILE A 55 7.82 6.38 3.08
C ILE A 55 8.91 7.06 2.22
N PRO A 56 10.09 7.41 2.77
CA PRO A 56 11.19 7.94 1.97
C PRO A 56 11.56 7.01 0.80
N GLN A 57 11.75 7.55 -0.40
CA GLN A 57 11.96 6.77 -1.63
C GLN A 57 13.13 5.78 -1.55
N GLU A 58 14.18 6.10 -0.79
CA GLU A 58 15.30 5.17 -0.55
C GLU A 58 14.83 3.84 0.05
N GLN A 59 13.92 3.89 1.01
CA GLN A 59 13.34 2.73 1.68
C GLN A 59 12.39 1.95 0.76
N CYS A 60 11.95 2.56 -0.34
CA CYS A 60 11.11 1.97 -1.37
C CYS A 60 11.90 1.32 -2.52
N THR A 61 13.24 1.45 -2.53
CA THR A 61 14.13 0.93 -3.59
C THR A 61 15.25 0.02 -3.07
N ARG A 62 15.54 0.07 -1.76
CA ARG A 62 16.60 -0.73 -1.12
C ARG A 62 16.10 -1.75 -0.10
N ASN A 63 14.79 -1.96 -0.07
CA ASN A 63 14.05 -2.51 1.07
C ASN A 63 14.03 -1.58 2.29
N PRO A 64 12.92 -1.56 3.03
CA PRO A 64 12.85 -0.79 4.27
C PRO A 64 13.85 -1.35 5.29
N ASP A 65 14.44 -0.49 6.12
CA ASP A 65 15.21 -0.85 7.30
C ASP A 65 14.28 -0.98 8.54
N ASN A 66 14.85 -1.17 9.73
CA ASN A 66 14.05 -1.35 10.96
C ASN A 66 13.46 -0.02 11.49
N ASN A 67 13.91 1.12 10.95
CA ASN A 67 13.63 2.48 11.40
C ASN A 67 12.86 3.32 10.36
N PHE A 68 12.41 2.74 9.23
CA PHE A 68 11.79 3.48 8.12
C PHE A 68 10.51 4.27 8.48
N LEU A 69 9.91 3.98 9.64
CA LEU A 69 8.75 4.68 10.22
C LEU A 69 9.02 5.14 11.67
N HIS A 70 10.26 5.56 11.97
CA HIS A 70 10.69 5.92 13.33
C HIS A 70 9.87 7.05 13.97
N ASN A 71 9.27 7.94 13.17
CA ASN A 71 8.48 9.06 13.69
C ASN A 71 7.13 8.65 14.29
N ASP A 72 6.64 7.45 13.94
CA ASP A 72 5.34 6.95 14.36
C ASP A 72 5.53 5.61 15.09
N PRO A 73 5.88 5.65 16.39
CA PRO A 73 6.17 4.45 17.15
C PRO A 73 4.90 3.63 17.41
N ALA A 74 5.08 2.32 17.53
CA ALA A 74 3.98 1.37 17.55
C ALA A 74 3.06 1.51 18.77
N ASP A 75 3.61 1.88 19.92
CA ASP A 75 2.87 2.16 21.15
C ASP A 75 1.84 3.28 20.95
N LYS A 76 2.26 4.42 20.39
CA LYS A 76 1.36 5.57 20.14
C LYS A 76 0.28 5.26 19.12
N VAL A 77 0.63 4.51 18.06
CA VAL A 77 -0.35 4.06 17.07
C VAL A 77 -1.37 3.14 17.74
N ASN A 78 -0.92 2.12 18.45
CA ASN A 78 -1.80 1.17 19.12
C ASN A 78 -2.69 1.83 20.18
N GLU A 79 -2.15 2.76 20.96
CA GLU A 79 -2.88 3.52 21.96
C GLU A 79 -4.05 4.31 21.35
N ALA A 80 -3.81 5.03 20.25
CA ALA A 80 -4.87 5.75 19.53
C ALA A 80 -5.94 4.79 18.98
N LEU A 81 -5.52 3.67 18.37
CA LEU A 81 -6.45 2.69 17.81
C LEU A 81 -7.27 1.98 18.88
N GLN A 82 -6.73 1.74 20.08
CA GLN A 82 -7.47 1.19 21.22
C GLN A 82 -8.56 2.15 21.73
N ARG A 83 -8.35 3.46 21.59
CA ARG A 83 -9.38 4.48 21.87
C ARG A 83 -10.36 4.70 20.71
N ASN A 84 -10.31 3.87 19.67
CA ASN A 84 -11.05 4.04 18.42
C ASN A 84 -10.79 5.39 17.72
N GLU A 85 -9.65 6.04 17.98
CA GLU A 85 -9.26 7.28 17.33
C GLU A 85 -8.63 7.01 15.95
N VAL A 86 -8.62 8.02 15.08
CA VAL A 86 -7.76 8.00 13.89
C VAL A 86 -6.39 8.53 14.30
N TYR A 87 -5.36 7.69 14.22
CA TYR A 87 -3.98 8.11 14.45
C TYR A 87 -3.51 9.00 13.30
N ARG A 88 -2.91 10.15 13.64
CA ARG A 88 -2.46 11.18 12.70
C ARG A 88 -0.99 11.56 12.92
N GLY A 89 -0.09 10.71 12.44
CA GLY A 89 1.36 10.81 12.59
C GLY A 89 2.08 11.64 11.52
N ARG A 90 3.41 11.48 11.45
CA ARG A 90 4.25 12.18 10.45
C ARG A 90 4.40 11.38 9.15
N GLN A 91 4.61 10.09 9.27
CA GLN A 91 4.76 9.13 8.17
C GLN A 91 3.58 8.16 8.09
N VAL A 92 2.81 8.02 9.18
CA VAL A 92 1.72 7.05 9.30
C VAL A 92 0.43 7.72 9.74
N ILE A 93 -0.66 7.35 9.09
CA ILE A 93 -2.02 7.45 9.63
C ILE A 93 -2.60 6.05 9.77
N ALA A 94 -3.48 5.86 10.74
CA ALA A 94 -4.10 4.55 10.98
C ALA A 94 -5.50 4.68 11.58
N ALA A 95 -6.37 3.73 11.24
CA ALA A 95 -7.71 3.63 11.83
C ALA A 95 -8.13 2.16 11.95
N LYS A 96 -9.01 1.89 12.92
CA LYS A 96 -9.81 0.66 13.01
C LYS A 96 -11.25 0.95 12.61
N PRO A 97 -12.06 -0.04 12.23
CA PRO A 97 -13.49 0.16 12.06
C PRO A 97 -14.13 0.77 13.33
N LEU A 98 -15.04 1.71 13.15
CA LEU A 98 -15.76 2.36 14.25
C LEU A 98 -17.23 1.99 14.16
N ARG A 99 -17.75 1.32 15.20
CA ARG A 99 -19.18 1.04 15.36
C ARG A 99 -19.85 2.17 16.11
N PHE A 100 -21.01 2.61 15.65
CA PHE A 100 -21.81 3.66 16.27
C PHE A 100 -23.30 3.46 15.96
N ARG A 101 -24.15 4.28 16.58
CA ARG A 101 -25.59 4.29 16.32
C ARG A 101 -26.00 5.60 15.70
N ASP A 102 -26.84 5.54 14.68
CA ASP A 102 -27.42 6.75 14.10
C ASP A 102 -28.60 7.28 14.94
N GLN A 103 -29.16 8.40 14.51
CA GLN A 103 -30.35 9.04 15.12
C GLN A 103 -31.59 8.14 15.20
N ASN A 104 -31.66 7.08 14.37
CA ASN A 104 -32.74 6.10 14.33
C ASN A 104 -32.39 4.82 15.11
N ASN A 105 -31.34 4.85 15.94
CA ASN A 105 -30.85 3.72 16.72
C ASN A 105 -30.40 2.52 15.86
N ARG A 106 -30.04 2.73 14.60
CA ARG A 106 -29.47 1.70 13.73
C ARG A 106 -27.97 1.60 13.97
N GLU A 107 -27.46 0.38 14.09
CA GLU A 107 -26.03 0.14 14.21
C GLU A 107 -25.37 0.34 12.85
N LEU A 108 -24.37 1.23 12.80
CA LEU A 108 -23.57 1.53 11.63
C LEU A 108 -22.10 1.27 11.96
N THR A 109 -21.31 1.01 10.92
CA THR A 109 -19.87 0.85 11.04
C THR A 109 -19.18 1.67 9.96
N ASP A 110 -18.29 2.57 10.36
CA ASP A 110 -17.33 3.17 9.44
C ASP A 110 -16.15 2.21 9.30
N HIS A 111 -15.91 1.72 8.09
CA HIS A 111 -14.77 0.85 7.80
C HIS A 111 -13.46 1.65 7.88
N ALA A 112 -12.36 0.96 8.16
CA ALA A 112 -11.09 1.64 8.43
C ALA A 112 -10.62 2.49 7.24
N GLU A 113 -10.86 2.05 6.01
CA GLU A 113 -10.51 2.78 4.79
C GLU A 113 -11.28 4.09 4.69
N TYR A 114 -12.59 4.04 4.94
CA TYR A 114 -13.46 5.22 4.94
C TYR A 114 -13.00 6.24 5.97
N ARG A 115 -12.65 5.80 7.18
CA ARG A 115 -12.18 6.69 8.26
C ARG A 115 -10.86 7.40 7.95
N LEU A 116 -10.03 6.86 7.07
CA LEU A 116 -8.79 7.51 6.63
C LEU A 116 -9.01 8.49 5.49
N LEU A 117 -9.91 8.16 4.56
CA LEU A 117 -10.13 8.90 3.32
C LEU A 117 -11.15 10.03 3.49
N VAL A 118 -12.12 9.87 4.38
CA VAL A 118 -13.22 10.81 4.57
C VAL A 118 -13.00 11.70 5.79
N SER A 119 -13.45 12.94 5.68
CA SER A 119 -13.36 13.94 6.75
C SER A 119 -14.57 13.86 7.69
N PRO A 120 -14.37 13.94 9.02
CA PRO A 120 -15.47 14.00 9.98
C PRO A 120 -16.44 15.16 9.73
N ASP A 121 -15.91 16.30 9.26
CA ASP A 121 -16.68 17.54 9.07
C ASP A 121 -17.18 17.72 7.63
N GLN A 122 -17.10 16.68 6.79
CA GLN A 122 -17.43 16.71 5.36
C GLN A 122 -16.59 17.69 4.51
N ASP A 123 -15.63 18.41 5.10
CA ASP A 123 -14.57 19.11 4.35
C ASP A 123 -13.54 18.09 3.90
N GLU A 124 -13.63 17.65 2.64
CA GLU A 124 -12.74 16.64 2.04
C GLU A 124 -11.26 16.94 2.30
N GLN A 125 -10.85 18.21 2.33
CA GLN A 125 -9.46 18.60 2.53
C GLN A 125 -8.94 18.29 3.95
N ASN A 126 -9.81 17.95 4.90
CA ASN A 126 -9.46 17.70 6.31
C ASN A 126 -9.46 16.21 6.70
N SER A 127 -9.54 15.30 5.71
CA SER A 127 -9.37 13.87 5.98
C SER A 127 -7.97 13.55 6.50
N ALA A 128 -7.83 12.39 7.17
CA ALA A 128 -6.52 11.97 7.68
C ALA A 128 -5.52 11.75 6.54
N MET A 129 -6.00 11.31 5.38
CA MET A 129 -5.18 11.18 4.18
C MET A 129 -4.63 12.53 3.73
N HIS A 130 -5.46 13.57 3.62
CA HIS A 130 -4.97 14.91 3.28
C HIS A 130 -3.97 15.45 4.31
N TYR A 131 -4.20 15.17 5.60
CA TYR A 131 -3.25 15.53 6.66
C TYR A 131 -1.87 14.87 6.46
N LEU A 132 -1.83 13.58 6.09
CA LEU A 132 -0.57 12.89 5.77
C LEU A 132 0.13 13.51 4.56
N LEU A 133 -0.63 13.78 3.50
CA LEU A 133 -0.10 14.29 2.24
C LEU A 133 0.42 15.73 2.34
N ARG A 134 -0.15 16.59 3.19
CA ARG A 134 0.39 17.94 3.44
C ARG A 134 1.79 17.92 4.08
N ARG A 135 2.20 16.78 4.64
CA ARG A 135 3.52 16.57 5.25
C ARG A 135 4.44 15.74 4.35
N GLN A 136 4.16 15.75 3.04
CA GLN A 136 4.92 15.04 2.02
C GLN A 136 6.43 15.23 2.23
N LEU A 137 7.14 14.11 2.24
CA LEU A 137 8.59 14.13 2.11
C LEU A 137 8.87 14.30 0.62
N THR A 138 9.75 15.23 0.24
CA THR A 138 10.27 15.27 -1.14
C THR A 138 10.88 13.90 -1.44
N ASP A 139 10.47 13.27 -2.55
CA ASP A 139 10.85 11.91 -2.96
C ASP A 139 10.41 10.81 -1.97
N ALA A 140 9.13 10.43 -2.06
CA ALA A 140 8.51 9.39 -1.24
C ALA A 140 7.69 8.40 -2.07
N CYS A 141 7.49 7.19 -1.54
CA CYS A 141 6.43 6.29 -1.97
C CYS A 141 5.26 6.30 -0.98
N LEU A 142 4.07 6.08 -1.52
CA LEU A 142 2.81 6.09 -0.80
C LEU A 142 2.19 4.70 -0.80
N VAL A 143 2.00 4.12 0.38
CA VAL A 143 1.29 2.85 0.53
C VAL A 143 0.02 3.10 1.32
N PHE A 144 -1.14 2.75 0.76
CA PHE A 144 -2.38 2.62 1.50
C PHE A 144 -2.61 1.14 1.77
N PHE A 145 -2.48 0.70 3.01
CA PHE A 145 -2.62 -0.67 3.43
C PHE A 145 -3.95 -0.89 4.16
N SER A 146 -4.71 -1.92 3.79
CA SER A 146 -5.84 -2.42 4.59
C SER A 146 -5.65 -3.89 4.95
N THR A 147 -6.16 -4.31 6.11
CA THR A 147 -6.09 -5.73 6.49
C THR A 147 -6.97 -6.57 5.57
N PHE A 148 -8.12 -6.05 5.17
CA PHE A 148 -9.03 -6.68 4.23
C PHE A 148 -9.19 -5.84 2.97
N SER A 149 -9.62 -6.44 1.85
CA SER A 149 -10.04 -5.67 0.68
C SER A 149 -11.20 -4.75 1.05
N PRO A 150 -11.31 -3.54 0.47
CA PRO A 150 -12.51 -2.74 0.66
C PRO A 150 -13.73 -3.51 0.17
N CYS A 151 -14.78 -3.57 0.99
CA CYS A 151 -15.91 -4.45 0.73
C CYS A 151 -16.73 -4.04 -0.50
N VAL A 152 -17.32 -5.04 -1.17
CA VAL A 152 -18.14 -4.87 -2.38
C VAL A 152 -19.37 -4.01 -2.07
N GLU A 153 -20.07 -4.29 -0.98
CA GLU A 153 -21.39 -3.71 -0.70
C GLU A 153 -21.34 -2.21 -0.33
N LYS A 154 -20.29 -1.79 0.37
CA LYS A 154 -20.17 -0.44 0.94
C LYS A 154 -18.99 0.34 0.37
N CYS A 155 -17.76 -0.13 0.55
CA CYS A 155 -16.58 0.69 0.26
C CYS A 155 -16.40 0.90 -1.25
N ALA A 156 -16.57 -0.16 -2.04
CA ALA A 156 -16.40 -0.12 -3.49
C ALA A 156 -17.73 0.09 -4.25
N ASN A 157 -18.81 0.46 -3.55
CA ASN A 157 -20.11 0.68 -4.15
C ASN A 157 -20.38 2.18 -4.28
N ILE A 158 -20.35 2.71 -5.51
CA ILE A 158 -20.58 4.13 -5.80
C ILE A 158 -21.93 4.67 -5.28
N ASN A 159 -22.94 3.79 -5.14
CA ASN A 159 -24.27 4.19 -4.67
C ASN A 159 -24.39 4.16 -3.14
N HIS A 160 -23.36 3.69 -2.42
CA HIS A 160 -23.40 3.63 -0.96
C HIS A 160 -22.91 4.95 -0.37
N PRO A 161 -23.60 5.54 0.63
CA PRO A 161 -23.17 6.81 1.27
C PRO A 161 -21.85 6.74 2.05
N TYR A 162 -21.26 5.55 2.13
CA TYR A 162 -19.97 5.29 2.79
C TYR A 162 -18.98 4.65 1.81
N SER A 163 -19.18 4.91 0.51
CA SER A 163 -18.23 4.60 -0.54
C SER A 163 -16.93 5.33 -0.30
N ILE A 164 -15.81 4.71 -0.66
CA ILE A 164 -14.51 5.38 -0.67
C ILE A 164 -14.14 5.93 -2.05
N LEU A 165 -14.88 5.54 -3.11
CA LEU A 165 -14.45 5.74 -4.49
C LEU A 165 -14.16 7.21 -4.83
N ASP A 166 -15.07 8.12 -4.49
CA ASP A 166 -14.89 9.55 -4.76
C ASP A 166 -13.73 10.15 -3.94
N HIS A 167 -13.42 9.56 -2.79
CA HIS A 167 -12.33 10.05 -1.94
C HIS A 167 -10.95 9.54 -2.36
N LEU A 168 -10.87 8.60 -3.31
CA LEU A 168 -9.59 8.11 -3.86
C LEU A 168 -8.90 9.14 -4.77
N GLN A 169 -9.60 10.20 -5.19
CA GLN A 169 -8.99 11.27 -5.99
C GLN A 169 -7.81 11.97 -5.30
N VAL A 170 -7.70 11.84 -3.97
CA VAL A 170 -6.55 12.28 -3.17
C VAL A 170 -5.22 11.68 -3.64
N PHE A 171 -5.24 10.54 -4.35
CA PHE A 171 -4.07 9.89 -4.92
C PHE A 171 -3.70 10.38 -6.33
N ASN A 172 -4.56 11.16 -7.02
CA ASN A 172 -4.35 11.54 -8.43
C ASN A 172 -3.07 12.34 -8.70
N PHE A 173 -2.51 12.98 -7.67
CA PHE A 173 -1.28 13.77 -7.77
C PHE A 173 -0.01 12.93 -7.56
N TRP A 174 -0.17 11.65 -7.24
CA TRP A 174 0.95 10.75 -6.99
C TRP A 174 1.34 9.97 -8.24
N ARG A 175 2.64 9.78 -8.39
CA ARG A 175 3.20 8.92 -9.41
C ARG A 175 2.83 7.47 -9.13
N GLN A 176 2.21 6.80 -10.11
CA GLN A 176 1.70 5.45 -9.95
C GLN A 176 2.80 4.44 -9.62
N GLU A 177 4.01 4.63 -10.16
CA GLU A 177 5.15 3.77 -9.91
C GLU A 177 5.70 3.85 -8.47
N TRP A 178 5.23 4.83 -7.69
CA TRP A 178 5.56 5.02 -6.27
C TRP A 178 4.32 4.93 -5.37
N THR A 179 3.18 4.45 -5.88
CA THR A 179 1.93 4.37 -5.12
C THR A 179 1.35 2.97 -5.16
N ALA A 180 0.86 2.48 -4.03
CA ALA A 180 0.18 1.19 -3.96
C ALA A 180 -1.00 1.24 -2.98
N PHE A 181 -2.15 0.72 -3.42
CA PHE A 181 -3.19 0.24 -2.52
C PHE A 181 -2.94 -1.25 -2.27
N ALA A 182 -2.54 -1.61 -1.06
CA ALA A 182 -2.27 -2.99 -0.68
C ALA A 182 -3.31 -3.50 0.31
N PHE A 183 -3.72 -4.75 0.18
CA PHE A 183 -4.52 -5.41 1.21
C PHE A 183 -4.02 -6.83 1.51
N TYR A 184 -4.31 -7.36 2.71
CA TYR A 184 -3.80 -8.68 3.10
C TYR A 184 -4.71 -9.83 2.67
N ASP A 185 -6.00 -9.78 2.98
CA ASP A 185 -6.97 -10.80 2.57
C ASP A 185 -8.23 -10.19 1.96
N ILE A 186 -9.04 -10.98 1.24
CA ILE A 186 -10.37 -10.52 0.80
C ILE A 186 -11.25 -10.34 2.03
N PHE A 187 -12.09 -9.30 2.03
CA PHE A 187 -13.06 -9.06 3.10
C PHE A 187 -13.88 -10.33 3.35
N ASN A 188 -13.92 -10.77 4.61
CA ASN A 188 -14.42 -12.10 4.96
C ASN A 188 -15.83 -12.37 4.43
N TYR A 189 -16.72 -11.38 4.52
CA TYR A 189 -18.08 -11.52 3.99
C TYR A 189 -18.07 -11.73 2.47
N ASP A 190 -17.28 -10.94 1.73
CA ASP A 190 -17.20 -11.05 0.28
C ASP A 190 -16.52 -12.34 -0.16
N LYS A 191 -15.52 -12.79 0.59
CA LYS A 191 -14.81 -14.06 0.34
C LYS A 191 -15.73 -15.28 0.39
N GLU A 192 -16.75 -15.24 1.25
CA GLU A 192 -17.67 -16.35 1.51
C GLU A 192 -19.01 -16.21 0.77
N ASN A 193 -19.43 -14.98 0.42
CA ASN A 193 -20.79 -14.70 -0.02
C ASN A 193 -20.88 -13.94 -1.34
N ARG A 194 -19.76 -13.69 -2.04
CA ARG A 194 -19.75 -13.00 -3.33
C ARG A 194 -19.05 -13.84 -4.40
N GLU A 195 -19.50 -13.67 -5.62
CA GLU A 195 -18.84 -14.26 -6.77
C GLU A 195 -17.46 -13.62 -6.98
N ARG A 196 -16.51 -14.40 -7.51
CA ARG A 196 -15.17 -13.92 -7.83
C ARG A 196 -15.21 -12.71 -8.77
N GLN A 197 -16.17 -12.66 -9.69
CA GLN A 197 -16.37 -11.53 -10.59
C GLN A 197 -16.78 -10.26 -9.84
N GLU A 198 -17.71 -10.34 -8.88
CA GLU A 198 -18.16 -9.17 -8.10
C GLU A 198 -16.99 -8.54 -7.32
N VAL A 199 -16.12 -9.37 -6.74
CA VAL A 199 -14.92 -8.90 -6.04
C VAL A 199 -13.89 -8.33 -7.02
N LEU A 200 -13.71 -8.93 -8.19
CA LEU A 200 -12.80 -8.37 -9.20
C LEU A 200 -13.28 -7.00 -9.70
N ASP A 201 -14.59 -6.86 -9.92
CA ASP A 201 -15.20 -5.61 -10.37
C ASP A 201 -15.07 -4.52 -9.32
N SER A 202 -15.20 -4.87 -8.03
CA SER A 202 -15.03 -3.92 -6.92
C SER A 202 -13.58 -3.43 -6.83
N LEU A 203 -12.59 -4.32 -6.96
CA LEU A 203 -11.17 -3.95 -7.04
C LEU A 203 -10.90 -3.10 -8.28
N THR A 204 -11.51 -3.44 -9.42
CA THR A 204 -11.39 -2.68 -10.66
C THR A 204 -11.98 -1.27 -10.52
N ALA A 205 -13.09 -1.11 -9.79
CA ALA A 205 -13.69 0.20 -9.52
C ALA A 205 -12.75 1.08 -8.68
N ILE A 206 -12.15 0.53 -7.62
CA ILE A 206 -11.14 1.23 -6.81
C ILE A 206 -9.94 1.64 -7.67
N HIS A 207 -9.45 0.74 -8.52
CA HIS A 207 -8.34 1.03 -9.42
C HIS A 207 -8.73 2.18 -10.36
N ASN A 208 -9.91 2.13 -10.96
CA ASN A 208 -10.34 3.12 -11.94
C ASN A 208 -10.63 4.49 -11.35
N ALA A 209 -11.03 4.59 -10.08
CA ALA A 209 -11.34 5.86 -9.42
C ALA A 209 -10.15 6.83 -9.38
N ALA A 210 -8.92 6.33 -9.25
CA ALA A 210 -7.72 7.18 -9.18
C ALA A 210 -6.47 6.57 -9.85
N LYS A 211 -6.66 5.53 -10.66
CA LYS A 211 -5.59 4.77 -11.33
C LYS A 211 -4.49 4.28 -10.39
N ILE A 212 -4.89 3.93 -9.16
CA ILE A 212 -3.98 3.44 -8.12
C ILE A 212 -3.69 1.96 -8.38
N PRO A 213 -2.42 1.52 -8.42
CA PRO A 213 -2.08 0.10 -8.47
C PRO A 213 -2.59 -0.64 -7.23
N ILE A 214 -3.31 -1.74 -7.42
CA ILE A 214 -3.89 -2.54 -6.33
C ILE A 214 -3.18 -3.87 -6.20
N PHE A 215 -2.77 -4.20 -4.98
CA PHE A 215 -2.07 -5.43 -4.68
C PHE A 215 -2.69 -6.19 -3.52
N ARG A 216 -2.81 -7.51 -3.66
CA ARG A 216 -3.00 -8.40 -2.50
C ARG A 216 -1.65 -8.88 -2.00
N CYS A 217 -1.27 -8.44 -0.82
CA CYS A 217 0.02 -8.74 -0.19
C CYS A 217 -0.16 -9.70 0.99
N ASN A 218 0.09 -10.98 0.80
CA ASN A 218 -0.09 -12.01 1.84
C ASN A 218 1.10 -12.97 1.96
N ARG A 219 1.00 -13.95 2.87
CA ARG A 219 1.95 -15.07 2.90
C ARG A 219 1.41 -16.19 2.02
N TYR A 220 2.17 -16.52 0.99
CA TYR A 220 1.89 -17.64 0.09
C TYR A 220 3.10 -18.58 0.08
N ASN A 221 2.90 -19.86 0.40
CA ASN A 221 3.99 -20.85 0.55
C ASN A 221 5.15 -20.35 1.44
N ASN A 222 4.83 -19.79 2.60
CA ASN A 222 5.77 -19.19 3.58
C ASN A 222 6.57 -17.97 3.09
N GLN A 223 6.31 -17.48 1.87
CA GLN A 223 6.95 -16.29 1.32
C GLN A 223 5.98 -15.10 1.31
N ASN A 224 6.48 -13.90 1.58
CA ASN A 224 5.68 -12.69 1.40
C ASN A 224 5.60 -12.39 -0.08
N ARG A 225 4.39 -12.24 -0.60
CA ARG A 225 4.16 -11.95 -2.01
C ARG A 225 3.06 -10.90 -2.13
N CYS A 226 3.19 -10.06 -3.15
CA CYS A 226 2.16 -9.13 -3.58
C CYS A 226 1.73 -9.49 -5.00
N PHE A 227 0.46 -9.84 -5.16
CA PHE A 227 -0.16 -10.09 -6.45
C PHE A 227 -0.79 -8.79 -6.94
N ASP A 228 -0.53 -8.43 -8.20
CA ASP A 228 -1.17 -7.29 -8.85
C ASP A 228 -2.57 -7.71 -9.30
N CYS A 229 -3.59 -7.05 -8.77
CA CYS A 229 -4.97 -7.46 -8.99
C CYS A 229 -5.47 -7.12 -10.38
N MET A 230 -4.80 -6.21 -11.11
CA MET A 230 -5.16 -5.84 -12.48
C MET A 230 -4.36 -6.62 -13.53
N ALA A 231 -3.44 -7.49 -13.13
CA ALA A 231 -2.59 -8.24 -14.05
C ALA A 231 -3.33 -9.33 -14.84
N ASP A 232 -4.44 -9.84 -14.31
CA ASP A 232 -5.27 -10.86 -14.94
C ASP A 232 -6.76 -10.49 -14.83
N PRO A 233 -7.45 -10.18 -15.94
CA PRO A 233 -8.86 -9.81 -15.90
C PRO A 233 -9.79 -11.01 -15.69
N ASN A 234 -9.31 -12.25 -15.75
CA ASN A 234 -10.14 -13.42 -15.56
C ASN A 234 -10.27 -13.73 -14.05
N PRO A 235 -11.48 -13.64 -13.47
CA PRO A 235 -11.67 -13.86 -12.04
C PRO A 235 -11.24 -15.26 -11.59
N ASN A 236 -11.30 -16.28 -12.45
CA ASN A 236 -10.96 -17.66 -12.11
C ASN A 236 -9.45 -17.90 -11.98
N THR A 237 -8.64 -17.13 -12.69
CA THR A 237 -7.17 -17.28 -12.69
C THR A 237 -6.45 -16.15 -11.94
N ASN A 238 -7.16 -15.05 -11.64
CA ASN A 238 -6.60 -13.91 -10.92
C ASN A 238 -6.10 -14.30 -9.51
N ALA A 239 -4.79 -14.11 -9.30
CA ALA A 239 -4.10 -14.50 -8.07
C ALA A 239 -4.53 -13.68 -6.83
N CYS A 240 -5.04 -12.46 -7.00
CA CYS A 240 -5.62 -11.71 -5.89
C CYS A 240 -6.86 -12.39 -5.31
N LEU A 241 -7.54 -13.25 -6.06
CA LEU A 241 -8.77 -13.91 -5.63
C LEU A 241 -8.55 -15.36 -5.17
N TYR A 242 -7.29 -15.81 -5.03
CA TYR A 242 -7.01 -17.16 -4.53
C TYR A 242 -7.57 -17.37 -3.11
N GLY A 243 -8.21 -18.52 -2.89
CA GLY A 243 -8.84 -18.87 -1.62
C GLY A 243 -10.25 -18.29 -1.42
N MET A 244 -10.84 -17.65 -2.42
CA MET A 244 -12.30 -17.52 -2.53
C MET A 244 -12.88 -18.82 -3.07
N SER A 245 -13.99 -19.27 -2.47
CA SER A 245 -14.76 -20.45 -2.90
C SER A 245 -15.50 -20.21 -4.20
#